data_AF-A0A2A5M1P7-F1
#
_entry.id   AF-A0A2A5M1P7-F1
#
_cell.length_a   1.000
_cell.length_b   1.000
_cell.length_c   1.000
_cell.angle_alpha   90.00
_cell.angle_beta   90.00
_cell.angle_gamma   90.00
#
_symmetry.space_group_name_H-M   'P 1'
#
loop_
_entity.id
_entity.type
_entity.pdbx_description
1 polymer ?
#
loop_
_entity_poly.entity_id
_entity_poly.type
_entity_poly.pdbx_seq_one_letter_code
_entity_poly.pdbx_strand_id
1 'polypeptide(L)'
;MSDGYAVAAVTAVIRRTLLEAFAAASLSDVVGTITVTAEPPDRVIAPNAADPTQVNIFLRQITTNPAFRNRDLPSRNSAGDLASGPPLAIDLHYFITAYGAEMFFSEILLGHIAQALHENAVLPREWITRALSPVPADPLMPPALSASGIDAQPELIKILPEPVDSEEMSRLWSAIQGQYRPTIAYRASVLLIAPRKAGGSAPPVRHARGATVVQIELHLESISVAGDTEAPVLSDSVITLAGGDFVRGGMSVEIGEVIAVPADDNISSGQITLDLASLAGTPPRAGIQPLRVRRTRLTGPAPSVDLTDVSNALAVTIRPQITASVVSISATDMVNGVPVASGDITLTLSPPVARRQVCELLLNSPLGTQRLTAPPDNGAAEGVDTVTSISFVFRRMPRGSYLLRAAVDGAESLLTVDGSGVYDGPGVTI
;
A
#
# COMPACT_ATOMS: atom_id res chain seq x y z
N MET A 1 -8.82 35.05 1.53
CA MET A 1 -9.40 33.82 2.12
C MET A 1 -10.45 34.24 3.12
N SER A 2 -11.50 33.44 3.26
CA SER A 2 -12.66 33.80 4.07
C SER A 2 -12.41 33.77 5.57
N ASP A 3 -13.17 34.55 6.33
CA ASP A 3 -13.11 34.62 7.78
C ASP A 3 -14.41 34.14 8.46
N GLY A 4 -14.58 34.43 9.76
CA GLY A 4 -15.75 34.01 10.51
C GLY A 4 -17.07 34.63 10.05
N TYR A 5 -17.04 35.77 9.36
CA TYR A 5 -18.25 36.38 8.79
C TYR A 5 -18.77 35.62 7.57
N ALA A 6 -17.95 34.74 6.99
CA ALA A 6 -18.29 34.05 5.76
C ALA A 6 -19.53 33.15 5.89
N VAL A 7 -19.82 32.59 7.08
CA VAL A 7 -21.05 31.81 7.30
C VAL A 7 -22.30 32.67 7.08
N ALA A 8 -22.33 33.87 7.65
CA ALA A 8 -23.44 34.80 7.47
C ALA A 8 -23.46 35.39 6.04
N ALA A 9 -22.30 35.57 5.42
CA ALA A 9 -22.19 36.03 4.04
C ALA A 9 -22.80 35.02 3.05
N VAL A 10 -22.63 33.69 3.26
CA VAL A 10 -23.34 32.67 2.45
C VAL A 10 -24.84 32.86 2.55
N THR A 11 -25.37 33.00 3.76
CA THR A 11 -26.81 33.21 3.99
C THR A 11 -27.31 34.48 3.30
N ALA A 12 -26.55 35.57 3.37
CA ALA A 12 -26.88 36.82 2.68
C ALA A 12 -26.89 36.67 1.15
N VAL A 13 -25.93 35.91 0.59
CA VAL A 13 -25.88 35.62 -0.85
C VAL A 13 -27.08 34.77 -1.28
N ILE A 14 -27.43 33.72 -0.53
CA ILE A 14 -28.63 32.91 -0.80
C ILE A 14 -29.88 33.80 -0.79
N ARG A 15 -30.04 34.62 0.27
CA ARG A 15 -31.16 35.57 0.38
C ARG A 15 -31.24 36.50 -0.83
N ARG A 16 -30.11 37.04 -1.28
CA ARG A 16 -30.07 37.93 -2.44
C ARG A 16 -30.43 37.21 -3.73
N THR A 17 -29.94 35.98 -3.93
CA THR A 17 -30.31 35.14 -5.07
C THR A 17 -31.82 34.92 -5.14
N LEU A 18 -32.47 34.64 -4.00
CA LEU A 18 -33.92 34.48 -3.98
C LEU A 18 -34.66 35.78 -4.27
N LEU A 19 -34.23 36.91 -3.68
CA LEU A 19 -34.83 38.22 -3.92
C LEU A 19 -34.75 38.64 -5.39
N GLU A 20 -33.60 38.44 -6.04
CA GLU A 20 -33.44 38.76 -7.46
C GLU A 20 -34.25 37.82 -8.35
N ALA A 21 -34.32 36.53 -8.02
CA ALA A 21 -35.17 35.59 -8.75
C ALA A 21 -36.67 35.92 -8.64
N PHE A 22 -37.14 36.29 -7.45
CA PHE A 22 -38.54 36.70 -7.24
C PHE A 22 -38.87 38.00 -7.99
N ALA A 23 -37.93 38.96 -8.01
CA ALA A 23 -38.08 40.18 -8.78
C ALA A 23 -38.10 39.90 -10.29
N ALA A 24 -37.22 39.03 -10.79
CA ALA A 24 -37.17 38.66 -12.21
C ALA A 24 -38.44 37.94 -12.69
N ALA A 25 -39.08 37.18 -11.79
CA ALA A 25 -40.34 36.49 -12.07
C ALA A 25 -41.59 37.37 -11.86
N SER A 26 -41.43 38.66 -11.49
CA SER A 26 -42.53 39.55 -11.08
C SER A 26 -43.47 38.91 -10.03
N LEU A 27 -42.90 38.12 -9.12
CA LEU A 27 -43.70 37.27 -8.24
C LEU A 27 -44.59 38.06 -7.28
N SER A 28 -44.20 39.31 -6.98
CA SER A 28 -45.00 40.23 -6.17
C SER A 28 -46.37 40.55 -6.75
N ASP A 29 -46.54 40.44 -8.07
CA ASP A 29 -47.82 40.69 -8.74
C ASP A 29 -48.83 39.55 -8.47
N VAL A 30 -48.33 38.39 -8.06
CA VAL A 30 -49.13 37.17 -7.80
C VAL A 30 -49.38 36.97 -6.31
N VAL A 31 -48.34 37.04 -5.49
CA VAL A 31 -48.42 36.68 -4.04
C VAL A 31 -48.29 37.88 -3.10
N GLY A 32 -48.22 39.10 -3.65
CA GLY A 32 -48.05 40.34 -2.88
C GLY A 32 -46.60 40.59 -2.43
N THR A 33 -46.41 41.40 -1.39
CA THR A 33 -45.05 41.74 -0.91
C THR A 33 -44.40 40.52 -0.28
N ILE A 34 -43.23 40.12 -0.80
CA ILE A 34 -42.47 38.95 -0.33
C ILE A 34 -41.32 39.44 0.53
N THR A 35 -41.22 38.92 1.75
CA THR A 35 -40.06 39.14 2.63
C THR A 35 -39.20 37.89 2.65
N VAL A 36 -37.87 38.06 2.60
CA VAL A 36 -36.91 36.95 2.79
C VAL A 36 -36.09 37.23 4.04
N THR A 37 -36.14 36.34 5.02
CA THR A 37 -35.44 36.45 6.31
C THR A 37 -34.50 35.29 6.56
N ALA A 38 -33.67 35.41 7.59
CA ALA A 38 -32.79 34.36 8.07
C ALA A 38 -32.84 34.28 9.61
N GLU A 39 -34.05 34.14 10.14
CA GLU A 39 -34.32 34.14 11.58
C GLU A 39 -34.53 32.72 12.11
N PRO A 40 -34.38 32.51 13.44
CA PRO A 40 -34.89 31.32 14.09
C PRO A 40 -36.38 31.09 13.76
N PRO A 41 -36.81 29.86 13.43
CA PRO A 41 -38.18 29.60 12.96
C PRO A 41 -39.29 30.01 13.94
N ASP A 42 -39.01 30.06 15.24
CA ASP A 42 -39.91 30.50 16.31
C ASP A 42 -40.16 32.02 16.31
N ARG A 43 -39.32 32.80 15.62
CA ARG A 43 -39.39 34.27 15.58
C ARG A 43 -39.99 34.83 14.30
N VAL A 44 -40.18 33.98 13.29
CA VAL A 44 -40.67 34.40 11.96
C VAL A 44 -42.09 34.93 12.03
N ILE A 45 -42.96 34.27 12.80
CA ILE A 45 -44.34 34.71 13.03
C ILE A 45 -44.44 35.25 14.45
N ALA A 46 -44.79 36.53 14.59
CA ALA A 46 -45.05 37.11 15.89
C ALA A 46 -46.29 36.45 16.55
N PRO A 47 -46.32 36.29 17.89
CA PRO A 47 -47.49 35.73 18.57
C PRO A 47 -48.77 36.48 18.22
N ASN A 48 -49.81 35.75 17.79
CA ASN A 48 -51.11 36.28 17.36
C ASN A 48 -51.09 37.13 16.08
N ALA A 49 -50.04 37.06 15.26
CA ALA A 49 -50.03 37.65 13.92
C ALA A 49 -50.62 36.68 12.88
N ALA A 50 -51.17 37.23 11.80
CA ALA A 50 -51.54 36.43 10.62
C ALA A 50 -50.27 35.91 9.91
N ASP A 51 -50.39 34.77 9.22
CA ASP A 51 -49.28 34.21 8.44
C ASP A 51 -48.86 35.22 7.34
N PRO A 52 -47.59 35.66 7.29
CA PRO A 52 -47.11 36.54 6.24
C PRO A 52 -46.77 35.75 4.95
N THR A 53 -46.74 36.44 3.81
CA THR A 53 -46.08 35.93 2.60
C THR A 53 -44.56 36.12 2.74
N GLN A 54 -43.86 35.09 3.18
CA GLN A 54 -42.46 35.18 3.58
C GLN A 54 -41.68 33.89 3.31
N VAL A 55 -40.39 34.02 3.07
CA VAL A 55 -39.44 32.91 2.99
C VAL A 55 -38.41 33.07 4.09
N ASN A 56 -38.18 32.03 4.89
CA ASN A 56 -37.16 32.03 5.92
C ASN A 56 -36.04 31.04 5.58
N ILE A 57 -34.79 31.52 5.60
CA ILE A 57 -33.57 30.74 5.37
C ILE A 57 -32.92 30.45 6.72
N PHE A 58 -33.14 29.26 7.24
CA PHE A 58 -32.65 28.84 8.55
C PHE A 58 -31.41 27.95 8.42
N LEU A 59 -30.28 28.37 8.97
CA LEU A 59 -29.07 27.54 9.06
C LEU A 59 -29.23 26.51 10.20
N ARG A 60 -29.57 25.26 9.86
CA ARG A 60 -29.88 24.20 10.83
C ARG A 60 -28.65 23.58 11.46
N GLN A 61 -27.59 23.40 10.65
CA GLN A 61 -26.43 22.62 11.04
C GLN A 61 -25.20 23.07 10.24
N ILE A 62 -24.04 22.98 10.89
CA ILE A 62 -22.73 23.11 10.27
C ILE A 62 -22.00 21.78 10.46
N THR A 63 -21.53 21.17 9.38
CA THR A 63 -20.73 19.93 9.43
C THR A 63 -19.35 20.14 8.83
N THR A 64 -18.40 19.27 9.16
CA THR A 64 -17.07 19.31 8.53
C THR A 64 -17.14 18.68 7.16
N ASN A 65 -16.55 19.33 6.16
CA ASN A 65 -16.56 18.80 4.80
C ASN A 65 -15.63 17.57 4.71
N PRO A 66 -16.12 16.37 4.36
CA PRO A 66 -15.32 15.15 4.39
C PRO A 66 -14.21 15.12 3.34
N ALA A 67 -14.36 15.84 2.23
CA ALA A 67 -13.36 15.89 1.16
C ALA A 67 -12.19 16.82 1.52
N PHE A 68 -12.42 17.88 2.28
CA PHE A 68 -11.40 18.87 2.62
C PHE A 68 -10.85 18.75 4.05
N ARG A 69 -11.51 18.02 4.96
CA ARG A 69 -11.09 17.90 6.38
C ARG A 69 -9.68 17.33 6.58
N ASN A 70 -9.19 16.51 5.64
CA ASN A 70 -7.88 15.83 5.72
C ASN A 70 -6.89 16.34 4.67
N ARG A 71 -7.19 17.45 3.99
CA ARG A 71 -6.34 17.95 2.90
C ARG A 71 -4.97 18.41 3.38
N ASP A 72 -4.87 18.87 4.63
CA ASP A 72 -3.62 19.31 5.24
C ASP A 72 -3.71 19.17 6.77
N LEU A 73 -2.56 19.01 7.42
CA LEU A 73 -2.45 18.84 8.87
C LEU A 73 -1.81 20.08 9.50
N PRO A 74 -2.28 20.52 10.67
CA PRO A 74 -1.62 21.61 11.38
C PRO A 74 -0.20 21.16 11.77
N SER A 75 0.82 21.83 11.23
CA SER A 75 2.21 21.58 11.60
C SER A 75 2.69 22.65 12.58
N ARG A 76 3.64 22.27 13.45
CA ARG A 76 4.33 23.18 14.37
C ARG A 76 5.83 23.16 14.11
N ASN A 77 6.48 24.29 14.32
CA ASN A 77 7.93 24.38 14.26
C ASN A 77 8.58 23.83 15.55
N SER A 78 9.91 23.82 15.59
CA SER A 78 10.70 23.35 16.75
C SER A 78 10.49 24.17 18.03
N ALA A 79 9.98 25.40 17.94
CA ALA A 79 9.61 26.23 19.07
C ALA A 79 8.16 26.01 19.55
N GLY A 80 7.42 25.11 18.90
CA GLY A 80 6.01 24.83 19.19
C GLY A 80 5.03 25.84 18.57
N ASP A 81 5.49 26.80 17.77
CA ASP A 81 4.63 27.73 17.04
C ASP A 81 3.99 27.07 15.82
N LEU A 82 2.79 27.51 15.46
CA LEU A 82 2.07 27.03 14.28
C LEU A 82 2.85 27.39 12.99
N ALA A 83 3.26 26.38 12.24
CA ALA A 83 4.01 26.50 10.98
C ALA A 83 3.10 26.40 9.75
N SER A 84 2.05 25.59 9.81
CA SER A 84 0.94 25.59 8.85
C SER A 84 -0.40 25.45 9.59
N GLY A 85 -1.41 26.17 9.11
CA GLY A 85 -2.78 26.06 9.61
C GLY A 85 -3.72 25.74 8.45
N PRO A 86 -4.24 24.50 8.32
CA PRO A 86 -5.26 24.20 7.32
C PRO A 86 -6.50 25.09 7.53
N PRO A 87 -7.18 25.54 6.46
CA PRO A 87 -8.47 26.20 6.60
C PRO A 87 -9.51 25.25 7.18
N LEU A 88 -10.42 25.79 7.98
CA LEU A 88 -11.59 25.06 8.46
C LEU A 88 -12.57 24.88 7.29
N ALA A 89 -12.71 23.63 6.82
CA ALA A 89 -13.61 23.27 5.75
C ALA A 89 -14.96 22.78 6.29
N ILE A 90 -16.04 23.49 5.98
CA ILE A 90 -17.37 23.21 6.49
C ILE A 90 -18.42 23.22 5.38
N ASP A 91 -19.47 22.44 5.59
CA ASP A 91 -20.71 22.47 4.83
C ASP A 91 -21.81 23.10 5.70
N LEU A 92 -22.61 23.97 5.08
CA LEU A 92 -23.71 24.68 5.73
C LEU A 92 -25.04 24.07 5.27
N HIS A 93 -25.85 23.62 6.22
CA HIS A 93 -27.12 22.97 5.95
C HIS A 93 -28.28 23.93 6.25
N TYR A 94 -29.08 24.24 5.24
CA TYR A 94 -30.16 25.21 5.30
C TYR A 94 -31.53 24.55 5.14
N PHE A 95 -32.48 25.01 5.94
CA PHE A 95 -33.90 24.86 5.69
C PHE A 95 -34.45 26.15 5.13
N ILE A 96 -35.10 26.06 3.97
CA ILE A 96 -35.80 27.17 3.36
C ILE A 96 -37.30 26.88 3.50
N THR A 97 -37.94 27.62 4.39
CA THR A 97 -39.34 27.44 4.76
C THR A 97 -40.17 28.58 4.16
N ALA A 98 -41.28 28.23 3.51
CA ALA A 98 -42.22 29.19 2.95
C ALA A 98 -43.45 29.36 3.84
N TYR A 99 -43.83 30.62 4.03
CA TYR A 99 -45.03 31.07 4.71
C TYR A 99 -45.90 31.79 3.67
N GLY A 100 -47.20 31.48 3.66
CA GLY A 100 -48.15 32.05 2.71
C GLY A 100 -49.35 32.60 3.45
N ALA A 101 -49.74 33.84 3.13
CA ALA A 101 -50.94 34.45 3.70
C ALA A 101 -52.25 33.87 3.13
N GLU A 102 -52.17 33.26 1.94
CA GLU A 102 -53.30 32.66 1.22
C GLU A 102 -52.98 31.25 0.74
N MET A 103 -54.02 30.55 0.29
CA MET A 103 -53.92 29.23 -0.32
C MET A 103 -52.93 29.24 -1.50
N PHE A 104 -52.06 28.23 -1.58
CA PHE A 104 -51.04 28.01 -2.61
C PHE A 104 -49.83 28.96 -2.59
N PHE A 105 -49.85 30.05 -1.83
CA PHE A 105 -48.74 31.01 -1.85
C PHE A 105 -47.43 30.36 -1.37
N SER A 106 -47.49 29.49 -0.37
CA SER A 106 -46.31 28.76 0.11
C SER A 106 -45.72 27.82 -0.95
N GLU A 107 -46.56 27.13 -1.71
CA GLU A 107 -46.17 26.18 -2.74
C GLU A 107 -45.61 26.89 -3.97
N ILE A 108 -46.21 28.01 -4.37
CA ILE A 108 -45.71 28.88 -5.43
C ILE A 108 -44.31 29.39 -5.07
N LEU A 109 -44.12 29.89 -3.85
CA LEU A 109 -42.81 30.33 -3.36
C LEU A 109 -41.79 29.20 -3.40
N LEU A 110 -42.12 28.00 -2.89
CA LEU A 110 -41.21 26.85 -2.92
C LEU A 110 -40.84 26.43 -4.34
N GLY A 111 -41.78 26.45 -5.29
CA GLY A 111 -41.51 26.17 -6.70
C GLY A 111 -40.46 27.13 -7.29
N HIS A 112 -40.64 28.43 -7.07
CA HIS A 112 -39.69 29.44 -7.52
C HIS A 112 -38.34 29.37 -6.82
N ILE A 113 -38.29 29.05 -5.53
CA ILE A 113 -37.03 28.83 -4.80
C ILE A 113 -36.28 27.64 -5.40
N ALA A 114 -36.97 26.52 -5.62
CA ALA A 114 -36.38 25.32 -6.19
C ALA A 114 -35.82 25.60 -7.59
N GLN A 115 -36.56 26.31 -8.43
CA GLN A 115 -36.10 26.73 -9.76
C GLN A 115 -34.88 27.65 -9.66
N ALA A 116 -34.95 28.71 -8.85
CA ALA A 116 -33.89 29.71 -8.73
C ALA A 116 -32.56 29.12 -8.27
N LEU A 117 -32.60 28.23 -7.26
CA LEU A 117 -31.40 27.58 -6.73
C LEU A 117 -30.88 26.46 -7.64
N HIS A 118 -31.74 25.83 -8.44
CA HIS A 118 -31.31 24.86 -9.45
C HIS A 118 -30.55 25.55 -10.59
N GLU A 119 -31.09 26.68 -11.09
CA GLU A 119 -30.47 27.46 -12.16
C GLU A 119 -29.16 28.14 -11.70
N ASN A 120 -29.07 28.50 -10.41
CA ASN A 120 -27.92 29.19 -9.82
C ASN A 120 -27.19 28.34 -8.77
N ALA A 121 -27.04 27.04 -9.03
CA ALA A 121 -26.47 26.09 -8.08
C ALA A 121 -24.97 26.32 -7.79
N VAL A 122 -24.23 26.96 -8.69
CA VAL A 122 -22.83 27.35 -8.48
C VAL A 122 -22.77 28.86 -8.43
N LEU A 123 -22.28 29.44 -7.32
CA LEU A 123 -22.21 30.88 -7.12
C LEU A 123 -20.89 31.43 -7.70
N PRO A 124 -20.91 32.19 -8.82
CA PRO A 124 -19.70 32.81 -9.35
C PRO A 124 -19.20 33.92 -8.44
N ARG A 125 -17.89 34.21 -8.49
CA ARG A 125 -17.27 35.24 -7.62
C ARG A 125 -17.89 36.62 -7.81
N GLU A 126 -18.12 37.01 -9.06
CA GLU A 126 -18.76 38.29 -9.41
C GLU A 126 -20.17 38.44 -8.84
N TRP A 127 -20.92 37.33 -8.76
CA TRP A 127 -22.23 37.29 -8.16
C TRP A 127 -22.15 37.49 -6.65
N ILE A 128 -21.23 36.77 -5.99
CA ILE A 128 -20.98 36.90 -4.56
C ILE A 128 -20.64 38.36 -4.19
N THR A 129 -19.72 38.99 -4.92
CA THR A 129 -19.33 40.39 -4.68
C THR A 129 -20.52 41.34 -4.83
N ARG A 130 -21.33 41.16 -5.88
CA ARG A 130 -22.54 41.97 -6.10
C ARG A 130 -23.58 41.74 -5.01
N ALA A 131 -23.79 40.49 -4.61
CA ALA A 131 -24.77 40.13 -3.61
C ALA A 131 -24.42 40.67 -2.22
N LEU A 132 -23.12 40.76 -1.90
CA LEU A 132 -22.60 41.32 -0.65
C LEU A 132 -22.38 42.83 -0.69
N SER A 133 -22.62 43.49 -1.83
CA SER A 133 -22.55 44.95 -2.00
C SER A 133 -23.73 45.44 -2.86
N PRO A 134 -24.98 45.23 -2.43
CA PRO A 134 -26.15 45.61 -3.20
C PRO A 134 -26.29 47.13 -3.28
N VAL A 135 -26.86 47.60 -4.38
CA VAL A 135 -27.22 49.00 -4.60
C VAL A 135 -28.72 49.04 -4.90
N PRO A 136 -29.55 49.69 -4.05
CA PRO A 136 -29.20 50.37 -2.79
C PRO A 136 -28.75 49.39 -1.69
N ALA A 137 -28.06 49.91 -0.67
CA ALA A 137 -27.57 49.12 0.45
C ALA A 137 -28.73 48.48 1.23
N ASP A 138 -28.58 47.21 1.59
CA ASP A 138 -29.58 46.47 2.34
C ASP A 138 -29.44 46.76 3.85
N PRO A 139 -30.47 47.32 4.52
CA PRO A 139 -30.40 47.66 5.94
C PRO A 139 -30.27 46.44 6.86
N LEU A 140 -30.65 45.25 6.38
CA LEU A 140 -30.55 44.00 7.15
C LEU A 140 -29.16 43.34 7.02
N MET A 141 -28.27 43.88 6.18
CA MET A 141 -26.96 43.31 5.94
C MET A 141 -25.86 44.10 6.67
N PRO A 142 -25.19 43.51 7.68
CA PRO A 142 -24.05 44.15 8.34
C PRO A 142 -22.94 44.46 7.32
N PRO A 143 -22.35 45.68 7.34
CA PRO A 143 -21.28 46.04 6.40
C PRO A 143 -20.09 45.08 6.42
N ALA A 144 -19.82 44.45 7.57
CA ALA A 144 -18.74 43.46 7.74
C ALA A 144 -18.86 42.23 6.82
N LEU A 145 -20.06 41.88 6.34
CA LEU A 145 -20.24 40.71 5.46
C LEU A 145 -19.57 40.90 4.10
N SER A 146 -19.49 42.14 3.60
CA SER A 146 -18.79 42.47 2.36
C SER A 146 -17.27 42.20 2.43
N ALA A 147 -16.70 42.25 3.64
CA ALA A 147 -15.29 41.99 3.90
C ALA A 147 -14.99 40.52 4.27
N SER A 148 -15.99 39.63 4.21
CA SER A 148 -15.86 38.23 4.62
C SER A 148 -14.89 37.40 3.77
N GLY A 149 -14.48 37.90 2.59
CA GLY A 149 -13.45 37.30 1.73
C GLY A 149 -13.85 35.96 1.08
N ILE A 150 -15.16 35.71 1.00
CA ILE A 150 -15.75 34.45 0.51
C ILE A 150 -15.68 34.29 -1.03
N ASP A 151 -15.59 35.40 -1.75
CA ASP A 151 -15.27 35.48 -3.17
C ASP A 151 -13.80 35.09 -3.47
N ALA A 152 -12.90 35.37 -2.53
CA ALA A 152 -11.46 35.13 -2.65
C ALA A 152 -11.01 33.72 -2.23
N GLN A 153 -11.93 32.83 -1.86
CA GLN A 153 -11.59 31.44 -1.53
C GLN A 153 -11.31 30.61 -2.80
N PRO A 154 -10.49 29.54 -2.71
CA PRO A 154 -10.06 28.80 -3.90
C PRO A 154 -11.20 28.02 -4.58
N GLU A 155 -12.14 27.47 -3.81
CA GLU A 155 -13.29 26.72 -4.33
C GLU A 155 -14.55 27.60 -4.44
N LEU A 156 -15.35 27.40 -5.48
CA LEU A 156 -16.65 28.08 -5.60
C LEU A 156 -17.68 27.41 -4.69
N ILE A 157 -18.59 28.23 -4.13
CA ILE A 157 -19.68 27.73 -3.31
C ILE A 157 -20.76 27.16 -4.22
N LYS A 158 -21.19 25.96 -3.89
CA LYS A 158 -22.26 25.23 -4.57
C LYS A 158 -23.42 25.05 -3.60
N ILE A 159 -24.61 25.45 -4.02
CA ILE A 159 -25.87 25.24 -3.30
C ILE A 159 -26.56 24.07 -3.97
N LEU A 160 -26.71 22.96 -3.25
CA LEU A 160 -27.26 21.73 -3.78
C LEU A 160 -28.47 21.29 -2.93
N PRO A 161 -29.53 20.73 -3.54
CA PRO A 161 -30.61 20.13 -2.78
C PRO A 161 -30.09 19.05 -1.83
N GLU A 162 -30.58 19.05 -0.60
CA GLU A 162 -30.27 18.06 0.42
C GLU A 162 -31.53 17.23 0.71
N PRO A 163 -31.53 15.92 0.40
CA PRO A 163 -32.67 15.07 0.74
C PRO A 163 -32.74 14.90 2.26
N VAL A 164 -33.88 15.24 2.85
CA VAL A 164 -34.15 15.04 4.28
C VAL A 164 -35.31 14.08 4.41
N ASP A 165 -35.15 13.07 5.25
CA ASP A 165 -36.20 12.09 5.50
C ASP A 165 -37.38 12.70 6.29
N SER A 166 -38.57 12.16 6.06
CA SER A 166 -39.80 12.56 6.73
C SER A 166 -39.73 12.44 8.26
N GLU A 167 -39.04 11.42 8.79
CA GLU A 167 -38.86 11.25 10.24
C GLU A 167 -37.91 12.31 10.82
N GLU A 168 -36.81 12.60 10.12
CA GLU A 168 -35.87 13.67 10.49
C GLU A 168 -36.57 15.03 10.48
N MET A 169 -37.35 15.32 9.43
CA MET A 169 -38.12 16.54 9.31
C MET A 169 -39.15 16.68 10.45
N SER A 170 -39.89 15.62 10.76
CA SER A 170 -40.85 15.59 11.86
C SER A 170 -40.19 15.84 13.22
N ARG A 171 -39.03 15.20 13.48
CA ARG A 171 -38.26 15.42 14.71
C ARG A 171 -37.76 16.85 14.84
N LEU A 172 -37.24 17.44 13.76
CA LEU A 172 -36.73 18.80 13.76
C LEU A 172 -37.83 19.83 14.05
N TRP A 173 -38.98 19.72 13.37
CA TRP A 173 -40.12 20.61 13.61
C TRP A 173 -40.70 20.45 15.02
N SER A 174 -40.72 19.22 15.55
CA SER A 174 -41.12 18.97 16.94
C SER A 174 -40.16 19.63 17.94
N ALA A 175 -38.84 19.58 17.69
CA ALA A 175 -37.83 20.19 18.54
C ALA A 175 -37.90 21.73 18.54
N ILE A 176 -38.27 22.34 17.41
CA ILE A 176 -38.50 23.78 17.27
C ILE A 176 -39.76 24.23 18.04
N GLN A 177 -40.63 23.30 18.43
CA GLN A 177 -41.97 23.58 18.99
C GLN A 177 -42.84 24.43 18.06
N GLY A 178 -42.53 24.40 16.75
CA GLY A 178 -43.25 25.13 15.71
C GLY A 178 -44.29 24.24 15.05
N GLN A 179 -45.30 24.88 14.45
CA GLN A 179 -46.18 24.18 13.53
C GLN A 179 -45.41 23.88 12.24
N TYR A 180 -45.55 22.66 11.73
CA TYR A 180 -44.94 22.26 10.47
C TYR A 180 -45.33 23.22 9.34
N ARG A 181 -44.35 23.61 8.52
CA ARG A 181 -44.53 24.47 7.35
C ARG A 181 -43.81 23.88 6.14
N PRO A 182 -44.33 24.10 4.91
CA PRO A 182 -43.67 23.64 3.69
C PRO A 182 -42.20 24.09 3.63
N THR A 183 -41.30 23.13 3.53
CA THR A 183 -39.85 23.34 3.67
C THR A 183 -39.07 22.51 2.68
N ILE A 184 -38.02 23.09 2.11
CA ILE A 184 -37.02 22.41 1.30
C ILE A 184 -35.63 22.58 1.92
N ALA A 185 -34.78 21.56 1.79
CA ALA A 185 -33.45 21.56 2.38
C ALA A 185 -32.36 21.70 1.31
N TYR A 186 -31.35 22.50 1.61
CA TYR A 186 -30.22 22.77 0.73
C TYR A 186 -28.92 22.79 1.52
N ARG A 187 -27.85 22.30 0.91
CA ARG A 187 -26.50 22.35 1.45
C ARG A 187 -25.64 23.30 0.62
N ALA A 188 -24.98 24.24 1.28
CA ALA A 188 -23.91 25.04 0.68
C ALA A 188 -22.54 24.41 0.99
N SER A 189 -21.79 24.06 -0.05
CA SER A 189 -20.49 23.37 0.04
C SER A 189 -19.51 23.87 -1.05
N VAL A 190 -18.21 24.02 -0.80
CA VAL A 190 -17.49 23.96 0.47
C VAL A 190 -17.16 25.38 0.92
N LEU A 191 -17.32 25.68 2.21
CA LEU A 191 -16.88 26.95 2.80
C LEU A 191 -15.55 26.75 3.53
N LEU A 192 -14.53 27.53 3.16
CA LEU A 192 -13.18 27.46 3.72
C LEU A 192 -12.87 28.69 4.58
N ILE A 193 -12.82 28.53 5.90
CA ILE A 193 -12.48 29.62 6.82
C ILE A 193 -11.00 29.57 7.15
N ALA A 194 -10.28 30.67 6.90
CA ALA A 194 -8.85 30.77 7.16
C ALA A 194 -8.54 30.76 8.66
N PRO A 195 -7.39 30.19 9.06
CA PRO A 195 -6.92 30.32 10.44
C PRO A 195 -6.56 31.79 10.74
N ARG A 196 -6.85 32.25 11.97
CA ARG A 196 -6.48 33.61 12.41
C ARG A 196 -4.98 33.85 12.49
N LYS A 197 -4.20 32.81 12.79
CA LYS A 197 -2.73 32.84 12.80
C LYS A 197 -2.26 32.11 11.54
N ALA A 198 -1.80 32.85 10.54
CA ALA A 198 -1.12 32.25 9.41
C ALA A 198 0.20 31.64 9.91
N GLY A 199 0.48 30.40 9.48
CA GLY A 199 1.76 29.78 9.74
C GLY A 199 2.87 30.61 9.09
N GLY A 200 3.96 30.87 9.82
CA GLY A 200 5.10 31.59 9.26
C GLY A 200 5.77 30.72 8.19
N SER A 201 6.09 31.32 7.04
CA SER A 201 6.92 30.65 6.03
C SER A 201 8.26 30.32 6.67
N ALA A 202 8.59 29.03 6.77
CA ALA A 202 9.87 28.61 7.29
C ALA A 202 10.99 29.13 6.38
N PRO A 203 12.12 29.61 6.93
CA PRO A 203 13.26 30.00 6.11
C PRO A 203 13.73 28.80 5.26
N PRO A 204 14.25 29.04 4.05
CA PRO A 204 14.77 27.96 3.22
C PRO A 204 15.87 27.20 3.96
N VAL A 205 15.88 25.89 3.80
CA VAL A 205 16.90 25.01 4.41
C VAL A 205 18.27 25.44 3.89
N ARG A 206 19.12 26.00 4.77
CA ARG A 206 20.47 26.49 4.39
C ARG A 206 21.41 25.35 4.02
N HIS A 207 21.28 24.21 4.69
CA HIS A 207 22.03 22.98 4.42
C HIS A 207 21.11 21.79 4.66
N ALA A 208 20.83 21.01 3.61
CA ALA A 208 20.16 19.72 3.76
C ALA A 208 21.16 18.72 4.37
N ARG A 209 21.27 18.69 5.69
CA ARG A 209 21.95 17.60 6.41
C ARG A 209 20.92 16.53 6.75
N GLY A 210 20.52 15.81 5.72
CA GLY A 210 19.56 14.73 5.79
C GLY A 210 19.41 14.21 4.38
N ALA A 211 20.09 13.11 4.09
CA ALA A 211 19.84 12.36 2.87
C ALA A 211 18.32 12.13 2.81
N THR A 212 17.67 12.53 1.72
CA THR A 212 16.50 11.80 1.29
C THR A 212 17.00 10.38 1.07
N VAL A 213 16.86 9.51 2.07
CA VAL A 213 16.96 8.08 1.86
C VAL A 213 15.71 7.78 1.04
N VAL A 214 15.80 7.94 -0.28
CA VAL A 214 15.10 7.02 -1.14
C VAL A 214 15.54 5.67 -0.61
N GLN A 215 14.64 4.97 0.08
CA GLN A 215 14.89 3.61 0.49
C GLN A 215 14.91 2.81 -0.82
N ILE A 216 16.05 2.86 -1.50
CA ILE A 216 16.37 1.90 -2.55
C ILE A 216 16.60 0.63 -1.75
N GLU A 217 15.60 -0.27 -1.79
CA GLU A 217 15.69 -1.50 -1.03
C GLU A 217 16.72 -2.41 -1.68
N LEU A 218 17.68 -2.85 -0.86
CA LEU A 218 18.56 -3.96 -1.20
C LEU A 218 17.68 -5.15 -1.56
N HIS A 219 17.75 -5.64 -2.80
CA HIS A 219 16.93 -6.76 -3.25
C HIS A 219 17.67 -7.64 -4.25
N LEU A 220 17.23 -8.88 -4.35
CA LEU A 220 17.67 -9.88 -5.31
C LEU A 220 16.54 -10.16 -6.30
N GLU A 221 16.86 -10.13 -7.58
CA GLU A 221 15.94 -10.46 -8.68
C GLU A 221 16.17 -11.89 -9.18
N SER A 222 17.43 -12.30 -9.34
CA SER A 222 17.76 -13.63 -9.87
C SER A 222 19.13 -14.14 -9.44
N ILE A 223 19.29 -15.47 -9.55
CA ILE A 223 20.54 -16.20 -9.34
C ILE A 223 20.78 -17.03 -10.59
N SER A 224 21.98 -16.94 -11.17
CA SER A 224 22.38 -17.69 -12.36
C SER A 224 23.84 -18.10 -12.28
N VAL A 225 24.27 -19.05 -13.10
CA VAL A 225 25.70 -19.33 -13.28
C VAL A 225 26.29 -18.26 -14.19
N ALA A 226 27.50 -17.79 -13.88
CA ALA A 226 28.16 -16.75 -14.64
C ALA A 226 28.40 -17.20 -16.09
N GLY A 227 27.81 -16.47 -17.05
CA GLY A 227 27.95 -16.75 -18.48
C GLY A 227 26.94 -17.75 -19.05
N ASP A 228 26.16 -18.45 -18.21
CA ASP A 228 25.12 -19.39 -18.65
C ASP A 228 23.96 -19.40 -17.65
N THR A 229 22.84 -18.78 -18.02
CA THR A 229 21.67 -18.64 -17.14
C THR A 229 20.89 -19.93 -16.95
N GLU A 230 21.07 -20.91 -17.83
CA GLU A 230 20.37 -22.20 -17.79
C GLU A 230 21.22 -23.31 -17.16
N ALA A 231 22.52 -23.05 -16.93
CA ALA A 231 23.40 -24.01 -16.30
C ALA A 231 22.99 -24.30 -14.85
N PRO A 232 23.05 -25.57 -14.42
CA PRO A 232 22.81 -25.93 -13.04
C PRO A 232 23.92 -25.41 -12.13
N VAL A 233 23.56 -24.99 -10.91
CA VAL A 233 24.52 -24.55 -9.90
C VAL A 233 25.16 -25.77 -9.23
N LEU A 234 26.48 -25.86 -9.31
CA LEU A 234 27.34 -26.87 -8.69
C LEU A 234 28.16 -26.26 -7.55
N SER A 235 28.84 -27.09 -6.77
CA SER A 235 29.64 -26.65 -5.62
C SER A 235 30.85 -25.77 -5.97
N ASP A 236 31.28 -25.81 -7.22
CA ASP A 236 32.40 -25.09 -7.81
C ASP A 236 31.95 -24.01 -8.82
N SER A 237 30.65 -23.76 -8.94
CA SER A 237 30.12 -22.77 -9.87
C SER A 237 30.45 -21.34 -9.44
N VAL A 238 30.74 -20.50 -10.41
CA VAL A 238 30.72 -19.05 -10.22
C VAL A 238 29.29 -18.58 -10.45
N ILE A 239 28.64 -18.07 -9.41
CA ILE A 239 27.26 -17.59 -9.48
C ILE A 239 27.20 -16.07 -9.61
N THR A 240 26.20 -15.62 -10.35
CA THR A 240 25.83 -14.22 -10.53
C THR A 240 24.50 -13.96 -9.81
N LEU A 241 24.52 -13.01 -8.89
CA LEU A 241 23.34 -12.49 -8.20
C LEU A 241 22.98 -11.16 -8.86
N ALA A 242 21.83 -11.09 -9.52
CA ALA A 242 21.29 -9.85 -10.08
C ALA A 242 20.28 -9.22 -9.11
N GLY A 243 20.28 -7.90 -9.00
CA GLY A 243 19.42 -7.18 -8.07
C GLY A 243 19.70 -5.69 -8.06
N GLY A 244 19.47 -5.04 -6.92
CA GLY A 244 19.63 -3.59 -6.78
C GLY A 244 20.18 -3.15 -5.43
N ASP A 245 20.77 -1.95 -5.42
CA ASP A 245 21.45 -1.30 -4.28
C ASP A 245 22.65 -2.08 -3.72
N PHE A 246 23.34 -2.81 -4.59
CA PHE A 246 24.61 -3.41 -4.23
C PHE A 246 25.71 -2.35 -4.17
N VAL A 247 26.51 -2.36 -3.10
CA VAL A 247 27.59 -1.39 -2.89
C VAL A 247 28.87 -2.11 -2.50
N ARG A 248 30.00 -1.55 -2.91
CA ARG A 248 31.32 -2.04 -2.49
C ARG A 248 31.56 -1.68 -1.03
N GLY A 249 32.27 -2.56 -0.31
CA GLY A 249 32.55 -2.42 1.11
C GLY A 249 31.33 -2.73 1.99
N GLY A 250 31.40 -3.86 2.72
CA GLY A 250 30.40 -4.23 3.72
C GLY A 250 29.23 -5.07 3.20
N MET A 251 29.38 -5.72 2.03
CA MET A 251 28.43 -6.72 1.55
C MET A 251 28.87 -8.15 1.91
N SER A 252 27.90 -8.97 2.28
CA SER A 252 28.07 -10.42 2.40
C SER A 252 26.88 -11.16 1.78
N VAL A 253 27.15 -12.37 1.29
CA VAL A 253 26.16 -13.28 0.73
C VAL A 253 25.99 -14.43 1.71
N GLU A 254 24.78 -14.64 2.21
CA GLU A 254 24.42 -15.73 3.10
C GLU A 254 23.76 -16.84 2.28
N ILE A 255 24.34 -18.05 2.29
CA ILE A 255 23.83 -19.25 1.61
C ILE A 255 23.61 -20.33 2.66
N GLY A 256 22.36 -20.51 3.07
CA GLY A 256 22.04 -21.33 4.25
C GLY A 256 22.74 -20.79 5.50
N GLU A 257 23.69 -21.55 6.03
CA GLU A 257 24.49 -21.17 7.21
C GLU A 257 25.86 -20.58 6.86
N VAL A 258 26.22 -20.54 5.58
CA VAL A 258 27.52 -20.07 5.09
C VAL A 258 27.44 -18.59 4.77
N ILE A 259 28.37 -17.79 5.30
CA ILE A 259 28.50 -16.37 4.99
C ILE A 259 29.75 -16.18 4.13
N ALA A 260 29.56 -15.71 2.90
CA ALA A 260 30.61 -15.37 1.97
C ALA A 260 30.77 -13.85 1.87
N VAL A 261 31.99 -13.35 1.76
CA VAL A 261 32.28 -11.94 1.51
C VAL A 261 32.87 -11.82 0.10
N PRO A 262 32.09 -11.38 -0.90
CA PRO A 262 32.61 -11.19 -2.25
C PRO A 262 33.71 -10.13 -2.27
N ALA A 263 34.68 -10.27 -3.17
CA ALA A 263 35.65 -9.22 -3.42
C ALA A 263 34.94 -7.98 -4.01
N ASP A 264 35.37 -6.78 -3.63
CA ASP A 264 34.74 -5.51 -4.07
C ASP A 264 34.72 -5.36 -5.60
N ASP A 265 35.70 -5.93 -6.30
CA ASP A 265 35.75 -5.91 -7.77
C ASP A 265 34.65 -6.77 -8.42
N ASN A 266 34.09 -7.72 -7.68
CA ASN A 266 32.96 -8.54 -8.11
C ASN A 266 31.60 -7.92 -7.75
N ILE A 267 31.58 -6.67 -7.25
CA ILE A 267 30.36 -5.96 -6.88
C ILE A 267 30.19 -4.73 -7.76
N SER A 268 29.06 -4.69 -8.45
CA SER A 268 28.51 -3.52 -9.15
C SER A 268 27.15 -3.18 -8.55
N SER A 269 26.54 -2.05 -8.94
CA SER A 269 25.26 -1.60 -8.36
C SER A 269 24.08 -2.56 -8.55
N GLY A 270 24.14 -3.44 -9.56
CA GLY A 270 23.07 -4.38 -9.88
C GLY A 270 23.50 -5.84 -9.98
N GLN A 271 24.77 -6.14 -9.72
CA GLN A 271 25.29 -7.50 -9.81
C GLN A 271 26.38 -7.78 -8.77
N ILE A 272 26.31 -8.96 -8.15
CA ILE A 272 27.39 -9.56 -7.36
C ILE A 272 27.79 -10.88 -8.01
N THR A 273 29.09 -11.08 -8.23
CA THR A 273 29.64 -12.38 -8.65
C THR A 273 30.33 -13.06 -7.47
N LEU A 274 29.99 -14.33 -7.24
CA LEU A 274 30.54 -15.13 -6.15
C LEU A 274 31.03 -16.48 -6.68
N ASP A 275 32.30 -16.79 -6.44
CA ASP A 275 32.88 -18.10 -6.72
C ASP A 275 32.61 -19.06 -5.55
N LEU A 276 31.77 -20.08 -5.76
CA LEU A 276 31.47 -21.06 -4.72
C LEU A 276 32.66 -21.96 -4.38
N ALA A 277 33.61 -22.15 -5.30
CA ALA A 277 34.84 -22.91 -5.02
C ALA A 277 35.70 -22.22 -3.95
N SER A 278 35.61 -20.89 -3.83
CA SER A 278 36.28 -20.14 -2.76
C SER A 278 35.77 -20.48 -1.35
N LEU A 279 34.61 -21.11 -1.26
CA LEU A 279 33.97 -21.53 -0.01
C LEU A 279 34.27 -22.98 0.37
N ALA A 280 35.21 -23.66 -0.31
CA ALA A 280 35.50 -25.08 -0.09
C ALA A 280 35.87 -25.45 1.37
N GLY A 281 36.33 -24.50 2.19
CA GLY A 281 36.58 -24.72 3.62
C GLY A 281 35.31 -24.85 4.48
N THR A 282 34.22 -24.19 4.06
CA THR A 282 32.90 -24.25 4.68
C THR A 282 31.84 -24.18 3.57
N PRO A 283 31.72 -25.23 2.74
CA PRO A 283 30.89 -25.18 1.55
C PRO A 283 29.41 -25.15 1.93
N PRO A 284 28.57 -24.43 1.17
CA PRO A 284 27.13 -24.52 1.34
C PRO A 284 26.67 -25.96 1.10
N ARG A 285 25.63 -26.40 1.83
CA ARG A 285 25.16 -27.79 1.77
C ARG A 285 24.51 -28.08 0.40
N ALA A 286 24.53 -29.34 -0.01
CA ALA A 286 23.81 -29.78 -1.21
C ALA A 286 22.29 -29.55 -1.07
N GLY A 287 21.56 -29.45 -2.18
CA GLY A 287 20.11 -29.26 -2.18
C GLY A 287 19.69 -27.80 -2.30
N ILE A 288 18.45 -27.53 -1.90
CA ILE A 288 17.85 -26.19 -1.94
C ILE A 288 18.30 -25.41 -0.69
N GLN A 289 18.99 -24.28 -0.90
CA GLN A 289 19.46 -23.39 0.16
C GLN A 289 18.84 -21.99 0.01
N PRO A 290 18.44 -21.33 1.11
CA PRO A 290 18.07 -19.92 1.05
C PRO A 290 19.32 -19.07 0.81
N LEU A 291 19.24 -18.10 -0.11
CA LEU A 291 20.30 -17.15 -0.41
C LEU A 291 19.79 -15.72 -0.15
N ARG A 292 20.60 -14.91 0.56
CA ARG A 292 20.35 -13.49 0.85
C ARG A 292 21.63 -12.68 0.71
N VAL A 293 21.50 -11.39 0.42
CA VAL A 293 22.58 -10.40 0.51
C VAL A 293 22.36 -9.55 1.75
N ARG A 294 23.42 -9.33 2.52
CA ARG A 294 23.43 -8.48 3.71
C ARG A 294 24.41 -7.34 3.51
N ARG A 295 24.03 -6.18 4.00
CA ARG A 295 24.85 -4.97 4.00
C ARG A 295 25.06 -4.49 5.42
N THR A 296 26.31 -4.44 5.87
CA THR A 296 26.67 -3.89 7.18
C THR A 296 27.19 -2.47 7.02
N ARG A 297 26.53 -1.49 7.65
CA ARG A 297 27.00 -0.10 7.72
C ARG A 297 27.46 0.22 9.14
N LEU A 298 28.71 0.67 9.28
CA LEU A 298 29.21 1.24 10.52
C LEU A 298 28.74 2.69 10.63
N THR A 299 28.00 3.01 11.70
CA THR A 299 27.49 4.37 11.92
C THR A 299 28.32 5.11 12.98
N GLY A 300 29.10 6.12 12.57
CA GLY A 300 29.74 7.11 13.45
C GLY A 300 30.97 6.62 14.25
N PRO A 301 31.66 7.53 14.96
CA PRO A 301 32.69 7.15 15.93
C PRO A 301 32.05 6.47 17.15
N ALA A 302 32.77 5.50 17.72
CA ALA A 302 32.26 4.51 18.67
C ALA A 302 31.43 5.05 19.85
N PRO A 303 30.42 4.29 20.35
CA PRO A 303 30.03 2.95 19.91
C PRO A 303 29.19 3.01 18.63
N SER A 304 29.69 2.42 17.54
CA SER A 304 28.98 2.36 16.27
C SER A 304 27.84 1.37 16.39
N VAL A 305 26.64 1.80 16.00
CA VAL A 305 25.52 0.88 15.78
C VAL A 305 25.72 0.24 14.41
N ASP A 306 25.81 -1.09 14.38
CA ASP A 306 25.81 -1.86 13.13
C ASP A 306 24.39 -1.83 12.56
N LEU A 307 24.19 -0.98 11.55
CA LEU A 307 22.97 -1.02 10.76
C LEU A 307 23.13 -2.11 9.71
N THR A 308 22.30 -3.14 9.78
CA THR A 308 22.29 -4.22 8.79
C THR A 308 21.04 -4.15 7.94
N ASP A 309 21.22 -3.94 6.64
CA ASP A 309 20.16 -4.09 5.63
C ASP A 309 20.25 -5.52 5.06
N VAL A 310 19.11 -6.15 4.75
CA VAL A 310 19.04 -7.53 4.22
C VAL A 310 18.08 -7.56 3.03
N SER A 311 18.46 -8.28 1.98
CA SER A 311 17.59 -8.50 0.82
C SER A 311 16.43 -9.45 1.11
N ASN A 312 15.48 -9.53 0.18
CA ASN A 312 14.61 -10.71 0.05
C ASN A 312 15.46 -12.00 -0.10
N ALA A 313 14.84 -13.15 0.17
CA ALA A 313 15.47 -14.45 0.00
C ALA A 313 15.10 -15.06 -1.34
N LEU A 314 16.08 -15.62 -2.04
CA LEU A 314 15.87 -16.50 -3.19
C LEU A 314 16.34 -17.92 -2.84
N ALA A 315 15.76 -18.93 -3.48
CA ALA A 315 16.21 -20.31 -3.32
C ALA A 315 17.29 -20.61 -4.37
N VAL A 316 18.48 -21.04 -3.93
CA VAL A 316 19.51 -21.59 -4.82
C VAL A 316 19.50 -23.11 -4.71
N THR A 317 19.46 -23.80 -5.84
CA THR A 317 19.51 -25.26 -5.88
C THR A 317 20.93 -25.70 -6.22
N ILE A 318 21.71 -26.08 -5.21
CA ILE A 318 23.09 -26.56 -5.40
C ILE A 318 23.01 -28.08 -5.61
N ARG A 319 23.24 -28.52 -6.85
CA ARG A 319 23.11 -29.94 -7.17
C ARG A 319 24.23 -30.75 -6.51
N PRO A 320 23.91 -31.89 -5.86
CA PRO A 320 24.94 -32.79 -5.36
C PRO A 320 25.73 -33.38 -6.53
N GLN A 321 27.02 -33.63 -6.31
CA GLN A 321 27.91 -34.34 -7.22
C GLN A 321 28.40 -35.61 -6.52
N ILE A 322 28.28 -36.74 -7.20
CA ILE A 322 28.84 -38.01 -6.73
C ILE A 322 30.31 -38.03 -7.13
N THR A 323 31.21 -37.88 -6.16
CA THR A 323 32.66 -37.85 -6.39
C THR A 323 33.29 -39.24 -6.30
N ALA A 324 32.66 -40.16 -5.57
CA ALA A 324 33.03 -41.57 -5.53
C ALA A 324 31.81 -42.44 -5.21
N SER A 325 31.83 -43.68 -5.67
CA SER A 325 30.83 -44.69 -5.34
C SER A 325 31.50 -46.05 -5.14
N VAL A 326 31.16 -46.75 -4.06
CA VAL A 326 31.67 -48.09 -3.75
C VAL A 326 30.49 -49.02 -3.50
N VAL A 327 30.50 -50.19 -4.15
CA VAL A 327 29.50 -51.24 -3.94
C VAL A 327 30.11 -52.38 -3.14
N SER A 328 29.43 -52.81 -2.08
CA SER A 328 29.76 -54.03 -1.33
C SER A 328 28.61 -55.02 -1.44
N ILE A 329 28.86 -56.21 -1.98
CA ILE A 329 27.85 -57.26 -2.10
C ILE A 329 27.96 -58.18 -0.88
N SER A 330 26.88 -58.30 -0.12
CA SER A 330 26.82 -59.15 1.09
C SER A 330 26.12 -60.49 0.83
N ALA A 331 25.20 -60.56 -0.15
CA ALA A 331 24.51 -61.79 -0.52
C ALA A 331 24.09 -61.79 -1.98
N THR A 332 24.01 -62.98 -2.58
CA THR A 332 23.48 -63.22 -3.93
C THR A 332 22.41 -64.31 -3.91
N ASP A 333 21.36 -64.16 -4.70
CA ASP A 333 20.20 -65.07 -4.75
C ASP A 333 19.63 -65.14 -6.19
N MET A 334 18.69 -66.05 -6.45
CA MET A 334 17.96 -66.17 -7.70
C MET A 334 16.46 -66.00 -7.44
N VAL A 335 15.85 -64.94 -7.98
CA VAL A 335 14.40 -64.68 -7.85
C VAL A 335 13.77 -64.77 -9.22
N ASN A 336 12.87 -65.74 -9.41
CA ASN A 336 12.19 -66.00 -10.69
C ASN A 336 13.16 -66.14 -11.89
N GLY A 337 14.34 -66.74 -11.67
CA GLY A 337 15.37 -66.93 -12.71
C GLY A 337 16.25 -65.71 -12.99
N VAL A 338 16.04 -64.59 -12.30
CA VAL A 338 16.89 -63.39 -12.41
C VAL A 338 17.92 -63.39 -11.28
N PRO A 339 19.22 -63.24 -11.57
CA PRO A 339 20.24 -63.12 -10.53
C PRO A 339 20.09 -61.79 -9.80
N VAL A 340 19.95 -61.86 -8.48
CA VAL A 340 19.82 -60.67 -7.62
C VAL A 340 20.91 -60.63 -6.56
N ALA A 341 21.28 -59.43 -6.12
CA ALA A 341 22.23 -59.19 -5.04
C ALA A 341 21.63 -58.28 -3.95
N SER A 342 22.17 -58.38 -2.75
CA SER A 342 21.92 -57.47 -1.64
C SER A 342 23.25 -57.00 -1.08
N GLY A 343 23.29 -55.78 -0.55
CA GLY A 343 24.53 -55.14 -0.17
C GLY A 343 24.36 -53.67 0.16
N ASP A 344 25.47 -52.94 0.15
CA ASP A 344 25.50 -51.51 0.37
C ASP A 344 26.13 -50.78 -0.81
N ILE A 345 25.63 -49.58 -1.09
CA ILE A 345 26.25 -48.62 -2.01
C ILE A 345 26.62 -47.40 -1.19
N THR A 346 27.91 -47.14 -1.05
CA THR A 346 28.42 -45.95 -0.37
C THR A 346 28.76 -44.89 -1.40
N LEU A 347 28.12 -43.72 -1.28
CA LEU A 347 28.40 -42.55 -2.11
C LEU A 347 29.23 -41.55 -1.33
N THR A 348 30.20 -40.94 -2.01
CA THR A 348 30.82 -39.68 -1.57
C THR A 348 30.20 -38.53 -2.35
N LEU A 349 29.68 -37.52 -1.64
CA LEU A 349 28.95 -36.38 -2.19
C LEU A 349 29.70 -35.07 -1.92
N SER A 350 29.66 -34.17 -2.91
CA SER A 350 30.04 -32.77 -2.79
C SER A 350 28.92 -31.89 -3.36
N PRO A 351 28.43 -30.84 -2.67
CA PRO A 351 28.79 -30.44 -1.31
C PRO A 351 28.29 -31.44 -0.23
N PRO A 352 28.65 -31.26 1.05
CA PRO A 352 28.17 -32.11 2.14
C PRO A 352 26.65 -32.01 2.35
N VAL A 353 26.07 -33.06 2.91
CA VAL A 353 24.63 -33.20 3.21
C VAL A 353 24.41 -33.08 4.72
N ALA A 354 23.42 -32.31 5.16
CA ALA A 354 23.05 -32.22 6.57
C ALA A 354 22.51 -33.55 7.09
N ARG A 355 22.69 -33.82 8.39
CA ARG A 355 22.04 -34.96 9.04
C ARG A 355 20.51 -34.99 8.86
N ARG A 356 19.85 -33.82 8.80
CA ARG A 356 18.38 -33.70 8.67
C ARG A 356 17.86 -33.51 7.24
N GLN A 357 18.73 -33.46 6.23
CA GLN A 357 18.30 -33.34 4.84
C GLN A 357 17.80 -34.68 4.32
N VAL A 358 16.84 -34.65 3.41
CA VAL A 358 16.33 -35.88 2.79
C VAL A 358 17.26 -36.25 1.65
N CYS A 359 17.95 -37.40 1.78
CA CYS A 359 18.82 -37.92 0.74
C CYS A 359 18.29 -39.25 0.18
N GLU A 360 18.18 -39.34 -1.15
CA GLU A 360 17.82 -40.56 -1.88
C GLU A 360 18.89 -40.88 -2.93
N LEU A 361 19.17 -42.17 -3.11
CA LEU A 361 19.94 -42.69 -4.23
C LEU A 361 18.99 -43.24 -5.29
N LEU A 362 19.10 -42.71 -6.51
CA LEU A 362 18.38 -43.18 -7.69
C LEU A 362 19.31 -44.07 -8.52
N LEU A 363 18.83 -45.28 -8.82
CA LEU A 363 19.49 -46.27 -9.64
C LEU A 363 18.72 -46.42 -10.95
N ASN A 364 19.26 -45.82 -12.01
CA ASN A 364 18.68 -45.81 -13.33
C ASN A 364 19.18 -47.01 -14.15
N SER A 365 18.25 -47.81 -14.67
CA SER A 365 18.51 -48.90 -15.63
C SER A 365 17.48 -48.87 -16.77
N PRO A 366 17.70 -49.60 -17.88
CA PRO A 366 16.71 -49.71 -18.96
C PRO A 366 15.34 -50.24 -18.50
N LEU A 367 15.29 -50.94 -17.38
CA LEU A 367 14.07 -51.52 -16.81
C LEU A 367 13.30 -50.53 -15.89
N GLY A 368 13.88 -49.38 -15.58
CA GLY A 368 13.29 -48.37 -14.71
C GLY A 368 14.27 -47.78 -13.70
N THR A 369 13.74 -46.88 -12.86
CA THR A 369 14.50 -46.21 -11.78
C THR A 369 14.11 -46.80 -10.43
N GLN A 370 15.09 -47.31 -9.68
CA GLN A 370 14.90 -47.69 -8.28
C GLN A 370 15.36 -46.55 -7.36
N ARG A 371 14.73 -46.42 -6.20
CA ARG A 371 15.07 -45.41 -5.19
C ARG A 371 15.44 -46.09 -3.88
N LEU A 372 16.57 -45.70 -3.31
CA LEU A 372 17.02 -46.12 -2.00
C LEU A 372 17.08 -44.90 -1.09
N THR A 373 16.42 -44.98 0.06
CA THR A 373 16.44 -43.91 1.06
C THR A 373 17.72 -44.01 1.89
N ALA A 374 18.31 -42.87 2.24
CA ALA A 374 19.43 -42.82 3.16
C ALA A 374 19.05 -43.37 4.55
N PRO A 375 20.01 -43.88 5.33
CA PRO A 375 19.79 -44.28 6.72
C PRO A 375 19.38 -43.07 7.58
N PRO A 376 18.84 -43.30 8.79
CA PRO A 376 18.54 -42.21 9.74
C PRO A 376 19.73 -41.27 9.92
N ASP A 377 19.43 -39.97 9.99
CA ASP A 377 20.41 -38.88 10.09
C ASP A 377 21.48 -38.88 8.98
N ASN A 378 21.19 -39.49 7.82
CA ASN A 378 22.14 -39.73 6.72
C ASN A 378 23.41 -40.50 7.14
N GLY A 379 23.33 -41.26 8.24
CA GLY A 379 24.48 -41.98 8.80
C GLY A 379 25.47 -41.11 9.56
N ALA A 380 25.09 -39.87 9.91
CA ALA A 380 25.90 -38.99 10.75
C ALA A 380 26.07 -39.56 12.16
N ALA A 381 27.28 -39.45 12.71
CA ALA A 381 27.54 -39.76 14.11
C ALA A 381 26.96 -38.68 15.04
N GLU A 382 26.80 -39.00 16.32
CA GLU A 382 26.32 -38.04 17.31
C GLU A 382 27.24 -36.81 17.37
N GLY A 383 26.65 -35.61 17.31
CA GLY A 383 27.39 -34.34 17.27
C GLY A 383 27.92 -33.93 15.90
N VAL A 384 27.67 -34.70 14.83
CA VAL A 384 28.07 -34.36 13.45
C VAL A 384 26.87 -33.79 12.68
N ASP A 385 27.00 -32.55 12.20
CA ASP A 385 25.89 -31.85 11.53
C ASP A 385 25.83 -32.07 10.01
N THR A 386 26.94 -32.50 9.40
CA THR A 386 27.03 -32.78 7.96
C THR A 386 27.87 -34.02 7.67
N VAL A 387 27.52 -34.72 6.59
CA VAL A 387 28.23 -35.90 6.08
C VAL A 387 28.53 -35.74 4.60
N THR A 388 29.67 -36.27 4.17
CA THR A 388 30.01 -36.40 2.75
C THR A 388 29.89 -37.84 2.26
N SER A 389 29.81 -38.82 3.17
CA SER A 389 29.73 -40.24 2.83
C SER A 389 28.43 -40.84 3.36
N ILE A 390 27.59 -41.38 2.48
CA ILE A 390 26.30 -41.99 2.84
C ILE A 390 26.23 -43.41 2.26
N SER A 391 25.89 -44.38 3.11
CA SER A 391 25.75 -45.80 2.74
C SER A 391 24.30 -46.19 2.61
N PHE A 392 23.89 -46.65 1.42
CA PHE A 392 22.53 -47.04 1.08
C PHE A 392 22.43 -48.57 1.00
N VAL A 393 21.51 -49.15 1.76
CA VAL A 393 21.25 -50.60 1.75
C VAL A 393 20.36 -50.94 0.56
N PHE A 394 20.76 -51.88 -0.29
CA PHE A 394 19.91 -52.47 -1.32
C PHE A 394 19.64 -53.95 -1.05
N ARG A 395 18.44 -54.42 -1.41
CA ARG A 395 18.00 -55.80 -1.17
C ARG A 395 17.39 -56.39 -2.42
N ARG A 396 17.89 -57.58 -2.80
CA ARG A 396 17.41 -58.35 -3.95
C ARG A 396 17.29 -57.52 -5.24
N MET A 397 18.28 -56.66 -5.50
CA MET A 397 18.36 -55.92 -6.75
C MET A 397 18.88 -56.81 -7.87
N PRO A 398 18.31 -56.75 -9.08
CA PRO A 398 18.88 -57.43 -10.25
C PRO A 398 20.35 -57.04 -10.45
N ARG A 399 21.17 -58.01 -10.84
CA ARG A 399 22.57 -57.74 -11.17
C ARG A 399 22.67 -57.07 -12.53
N GLY A 400 23.55 -56.08 -12.64
CA GLY A 400 23.68 -55.27 -13.85
C GLY A 400 24.31 -53.90 -13.59
N SER A 401 24.44 -53.13 -14.66
CA SER A 401 24.95 -51.77 -14.62
C SER A 401 23.82 -50.76 -14.37
N TYR A 402 24.07 -49.83 -13.45
CA TYR A 402 23.14 -48.79 -13.06
C TYR A 402 23.82 -47.43 -13.14
N LEU A 403 23.14 -46.46 -13.72
CA LEU A 403 23.52 -45.05 -13.60
C LEU A 403 23.03 -44.53 -12.24
N LEU A 404 23.88 -43.78 -11.56
CA LEU A 404 23.64 -43.26 -10.23
C LEU A 404 23.23 -41.79 -10.29
N ARG A 405 22.20 -41.44 -9.54
CA ARG A 405 21.93 -40.05 -9.18
C ARG A 405 21.65 -39.95 -7.69
N ALA A 406 22.14 -38.89 -7.06
CA ALA A 406 21.78 -38.53 -5.70
C ALA A 406 20.74 -37.42 -5.74
N ALA A 407 19.67 -37.54 -4.96
CA ALA A 407 18.72 -36.46 -4.72
C ALA A 407 18.84 -35.98 -3.29
N VAL A 408 19.13 -34.69 -3.09
CA VAL A 408 19.17 -34.04 -1.77
C VAL A 408 18.13 -32.95 -1.73
N ASP A 409 17.13 -33.07 -0.86
CA ASP A 409 15.96 -32.19 -0.78
C ASP A 409 15.27 -31.95 -2.15
N GLY A 410 15.26 -32.98 -2.99
CA GLY A 410 14.70 -32.93 -4.35
C GLY A 410 15.66 -32.43 -5.45
N ALA A 411 16.85 -31.94 -5.10
CA ALA A 411 17.88 -31.58 -6.08
C ALA A 411 18.66 -32.80 -6.55
N GLU A 412 18.47 -33.21 -7.81
CA GLU A 412 19.14 -34.38 -8.39
C GLU A 412 20.53 -34.03 -8.95
N SER A 413 21.51 -34.92 -8.71
CA SER A 413 22.82 -34.87 -9.36
C SER A 413 22.71 -35.07 -10.87
N LEU A 414 23.67 -34.52 -11.59
CA LEU A 414 23.76 -34.65 -13.04
C LEU A 414 24.35 -36.01 -13.44
N LEU A 415 23.96 -36.48 -14.62
CA LEU A 415 24.64 -37.57 -15.33
C LEU A 415 25.59 -36.96 -16.35
N THR A 416 26.70 -37.64 -16.61
CA THR A 416 27.59 -37.37 -17.73
C THR A 416 27.07 -38.07 -18.97
N VAL A 417 27.38 -37.49 -20.13
CA VAL A 417 27.11 -38.07 -21.44
C VAL A 417 28.41 -38.31 -22.17
N ASP A 418 28.47 -39.42 -22.91
CA ASP A 418 29.59 -39.71 -23.80
C ASP A 418 29.54 -38.85 -25.08
N GLY A 419 30.54 -39.00 -25.94
CA GLY A 419 30.61 -38.28 -27.23
C GLY A 419 29.48 -38.61 -28.21
N SER A 420 28.63 -39.60 -27.92
CA SER A 420 27.45 -39.97 -28.71
C SER A 420 26.14 -39.42 -28.11
N GLY A 421 26.20 -38.74 -26.97
CA GLY A 421 25.05 -38.18 -26.26
C GLY A 421 24.31 -39.20 -25.38
N VAL A 422 24.91 -40.36 -25.13
CA VAL A 422 24.35 -41.39 -24.24
C VAL A 422 24.90 -41.20 -22.83
N TYR A 423 24.05 -41.30 -21.83
CA TYR A 423 24.48 -41.19 -20.43
C TYR A 423 25.45 -42.33 -20.06
N ASP A 424 26.62 -41.99 -19.52
CA ASP A 424 27.72 -42.93 -19.26
C ASP A 424 28.20 -42.95 -17.80
N GLY A 425 27.75 -41.99 -16.98
CA GLY A 425 28.11 -41.96 -15.57
C GLY A 425 27.40 -40.87 -14.76
N PRO A 426 27.68 -40.78 -13.45
CA PRO A 426 28.34 -41.80 -12.63
C PRO A 426 27.55 -43.11 -12.60
N GLY A 427 28.21 -44.26 -12.47
CA GLY A 427 27.55 -45.57 -12.54
C GLY A 427 28.25 -46.66 -11.74
N VAL A 428 27.52 -47.72 -11.43
CA VAL A 428 28.00 -48.89 -10.67
C VAL A 428 27.50 -50.19 -11.28
N THR A 429 28.17 -51.29 -10.96
CA THR A 429 27.72 -52.65 -11.29
C THR A 429 27.41 -53.41 -10.01
N ILE A 430 26.22 -54.01 -9.96
CA ILE A 430 25.73 -54.87 -8.87
C ILE A 430 25.77 -56.33 -9.32
#